data_AF-A0A7S2QX55-F1
#
_entry.id   AF-A0A7S2QX55-F1
#
_cell.length_a   1.000
_cell.length_b   1.000
_cell.length_c   1.000
_cell.angle_alpha   90.00
_cell.angle_beta   90.00
_cell.angle_gamma   90.00
#
_symmetry.space_group_name_H-M   'P 1'
#
loop_
_entity.id
_entity.type
_entity.pdbx_description
1 polymer ?
#
loop_
_entity_poly.entity_id
_entity_poly.type
_entity_poly.pdbx_seq_one_letter_code
_entity_poly.pdbx_strand_id
1 'polypeptide(L)'
;GATTTQSLSVDDMFAVGVDGKLLPKLTPLETGVRAIVMPVPVGAVSRTMHEKTVKHLRAFGFTPNVDVYLQDPNVFHFSVFHASHHLEEHAVDADEYRIEAQSIGNVTRDLCP
;
A
#
# COMPACT_ATOMS: atom_id res chain seq x y z
N GLY A 1 -17.37 16.39 1.98
CA GLY A 1 -17.04 15.24 2.84
C GLY A 1 -16.48 14.17 1.95
N ALA A 2 -15.24 13.74 2.18
CA ALA A 2 -14.61 12.72 1.36
C ALA A 2 -15.21 11.36 1.76
N THR A 3 -16.08 10.82 0.91
CA THR A 3 -16.58 9.44 1.03
C THR A 3 -15.42 8.53 0.66
N THR A 4 -14.80 7.91 1.65
CA THR A 4 -13.64 7.03 1.46
C THR A 4 -14.10 5.75 0.78
N THR A 5 -13.59 5.47 -0.42
CA THR A 5 -13.87 4.23 -1.17
C THR A 5 -13.17 2.99 -0.57
N GLN A 6 -12.49 3.14 0.57
CA GLN A 6 -11.59 2.16 1.19
C GLN A 6 -12.07 1.70 2.59
N SER A 7 -13.36 1.83 2.88
CA SER A 7 -13.90 1.68 4.25
C SER A 7 -14.92 0.55 4.35
N LEU A 8 -14.58 -0.64 3.85
CA LEU A 8 -15.33 -1.84 4.17
C LEU A 8 -14.88 -2.36 5.54
N SER A 9 -15.84 -2.56 6.44
CA SER A 9 -15.61 -3.30 7.68
C SER A 9 -15.45 -4.80 7.37
N VAL A 10 -14.94 -5.56 8.34
CA VAL A 10 -14.83 -7.03 8.20
C VAL A 10 -16.20 -7.66 7.91
N ASP A 11 -17.27 -7.13 8.53
CA ASP A 11 -18.64 -7.61 8.31
C ASP A 11 -19.18 -7.29 6.91
N ASP A 12 -18.66 -6.26 6.25
CA ASP A 12 -19.01 -5.95 4.86
C ASP A 12 -18.39 -6.95 3.88
N MET A 13 -17.33 -7.66 4.31
CA MET A 13 -16.52 -8.52 3.44
C MET A 13 -16.72 -10.01 3.68
N PHE A 14 -17.15 -10.38 4.88
CA PHE A 14 -17.34 -11.76 5.27
C PHE A 14 -18.74 -12.00 5.84
N ALA A 15 -19.29 -13.17 5.55
CA ALA A 15 -20.48 -13.69 6.20
C ALA A 15 -20.09 -14.92 7.02
N VAL A 16 -20.82 -15.19 8.09
CA VAL A 16 -20.68 -16.45 8.83
C VAL A 16 -21.56 -17.49 8.16
N GLY A 17 -20.93 -18.53 7.63
CA GLY A 17 -21.60 -19.67 7.02
C GLY A 17 -22.37 -20.51 8.05
N VAL A 18 -23.25 -21.39 7.56
CA VAL A 18 -24.03 -22.30 8.41
C VAL A 18 -23.17 -23.26 9.23
N ASP A 19 -21.92 -23.47 8.83
CA ASP A 19 -20.91 -24.27 9.53
C ASP A 19 -20.02 -23.41 10.47
N GLY A 20 -20.36 -22.14 10.66
CA GLY A 20 -19.62 -21.18 11.48
C GLY A 20 -18.34 -20.63 10.83
N LYS A 21 -18.01 -21.03 9.59
CA LYS A 21 -16.82 -20.53 8.90
C LYS A 21 -17.07 -19.19 8.22
N LEU A 22 -16.01 -18.42 8.04
CA LEU A 22 -16.08 -17.18 7.28
C LEU A 22 -16.17 -17.47 5.78
N LEU A 23 -17.22 -16.94 5.15
CA LEU A 23 -17.43 -16.97 3.71
C LEU A 23 -17.20 -15.57 3.13
N PRO A 24 -16.36 -15.42 2.09
CA PRO A 24 -16.15 -14.13 1.48
C PRO A 24 -17.39 -13.67 0.70
N LYS A 25 -17.77 -12.40 0.85
CA LYS A 25 -18.81 -11.74 0.05
C LYS A 25 -18.17 -11.26 -1.26
N LEU A 26 -18.30 -12.05 -2.32
CA LEU A 26 -17.79 -11.69 -3.64
C LEU A 26 -18.53 -10.45 -4.17
N THR A 27 -17.80 -9.37 -4.41
CA THR A 27 -18.34 -8.10 -4.90
C THR A 27 -17.56 -7.67 -6.15
N PRO A 28 -18.22 -7.30 -7.26
CA PRO A 28 -17.55 -6.73 -8.42
C PRO A 28 -16.68 -5.52 -8.07
N LEU A 29 -15.48 -5.46 -8.64
CA LEU A 29 -14.48 -4.44 -8.35
C LEU A 29 -14.51 -3.33 -9.40
N GLU A 30 -15.48 -2.43 -9.32
CA GLU A 30 -15.60 -1.28 -10.24
C GLU A 30 -14.54 -0.18 -10.01
N THR A 31 -13.64 -0.35 -9.04
CA THR A 31 -12.64 0.66 -8.64
C THR A 31 -11.26 0.02 -8.67
N GLY A 32 -10.29 0.66 -9.33
CA GLY A 32 -8.99 0.04 -9.66
C GLY A 32 -8.10 -0.33 -8.47
N VAL A 33 -8.35 0.20 -7.27
CA VAL A 33 -7.61 -0.18 -6.06
C VAL A 33 -8.57 -0.31 -4.89
N ARG A 34 -8.63 -1.49 -4.28
CA ARG A 34 -9.24 -1.69 -2.95
C ARG A 34 -8.20 -2.18 -1.95
N ALA A 35 -8.13 -1.48 -0.82
CA ALA A 35 -7.38 -1.91 0.34
C ALA A 35 -8.31 -1.98 1.54
N ILE A 36 -8.26 -3.09 2.29
CA ILE A 36 -8.79 -3.11 3.65
C ILE A 36 -7.70 -2.58 4.53
N VAL A 37 -7.96 -1.45 5.15
CA VAL A 37 -7.03 -0.85 6.10
C VAL A 37 -7.51 -1.11 7.53
N MET A 38 -6.63 -1.65 8.36
CA MET A 38 -6.84 -1.74 9.80
C MET A 38 -6.15 -0.54 10.46
N PRO A 39 -6.92 0.47 10.93
CA PRO A 39 -6.33 1.61 11.60
C PRO A 39 -5.67 1.17 12.90
N VAL A 40 -4.48 1.70 13.15
CA VAL A 40 -3.78 1.56 14.44
C VAL A 40 -4.32 2.63 15.38
N PRO A 41 -4.62 2.30 16.64
CA PRO A 41 -5.03 3.31 17.61
C PRO A 41 -4.01 4.45 17.68
N VAL A 42 -4.52 5.68 17.50
CA VAL A 42 -3.70 6.88 17.64
C VAL A 42 -3.19 6.96 19.07
N GLY A 43 -1.87 7.04 19.24
CA GLY A 43 -1.30 7.15 20.57
C GLY A 43 0.12 6.62 20.66
N ALA A 44 0.42 5.93 21.75
CA ALA A 44 1.77 5.46 22.04
C ALA A 44 2.31 4.51 20.96
N VAL A 45 1.47 3.60 20.46
CA VAL A 45 1.87 2.59 19.46
C VAL A 45 2.20 3.24 18.12
N SER A 46 1.25 3.99 17.54
CA SER A 46 1.46 4.64 16.23
C SER A 46 2.63 5.63 16.24
N ARG A 47 2.82 6.38 17.34
CA ARG A 47 3.99 7.26 17.53
C ARG A 47 5.30 6.49 17.63
N THR A 48 5.32 5.42 18.43
CA THR A 48 6.53 4.59 18.57
C THR A 48 6.93 4.01 17.21
N MET A 49 5.98 3.49 16.45
CA MET A 49 6.25 2.98 15.11
C MET A 49 6.84 4.05 14.20
N HIS A 50 6.21 5.23 14.13
CA HIS A 50 6.72 6.35 13.33
C HIS A 50 8.15 6.75 13.74
N GLU A 51 8.41 6.93 15.03
CA GLU A 51 9.74 7.30 15.55
C GLU A 51 10.82 6.25 15.22
N LYS A 52 10.50 4.96 15.35
CA LYS A 52 11.44 3.87 15.02
C LYS A 52 11.72 3.83 13.53
N THR A 53 10.70 4.02 12.69
CA THR A 53 10.86 4.10 11.23
C THR A 53 11.75 5.28 10.84
N VAL A 54 11.49 6.48 11.36
CA VAL A 54 12.33 7.67 11.15
C VAL A 54 13.77 7.40 11.56
N LYS A 55 13.98 6.84 12.76
CA LYS A 55 15.32 6.54 13.27
C LYS A 55 16.06 5.56 12.36
N HIS A 56 15.38 4.51 11.91
CA HIS A 56 15.96 3.50 11.04
C HIS A 56 16.36 4.10 9.68
N LEU A 57 15.46 4.85 9.05
CA LEU A 57 15.70 5.47 7.74
C LEU A 57 16.84 6.49 7.79
N ARG A 58 16.92 7.30 8.85
CA ARG A 58 18.05 8.23 9.06
C ARG A 58 19.39 7.51 9.14
N ALA A 59 19.44 6.29 9.68
CA ALA A 59 20.69 5.52 9.74
C ALA A 59 21.19 5.11 8.35
N PHE A 60 20.31 5.11 7.34
CA PHE A 60 20.65 4.87 5.93
C PHE A 60 20.75 6.17 5.12
N GLY A 61 20.77 7.34 5.76
CA GLY A 61 20.94 8.63 5.09
C GLY A 61 19.65 9.24 4.53
N PHE A 62 18.49 8.64 4.78
CA PHE A 62 17.21 9.21 4.32
C PHE A 62 16.76 10.39 5.18
N THR A 63 16.32 11.44 4.49
CA THR A 63 15.69 12.64 5.05
C THR A 63 14.17 12.50 4.94
N PRO A 64 13.44 12.45 6.08
CA PRO A 64 11.97 12.37 6.07
C PRO A 64 11.32 13.48 5.26
N ASN A 65 10.28 13.14 4.49
CA ASN A 65 9.53 14.05 3.60
C ASN A 65 10.32 14.66 2.45
N VAL A 66 11.57 14.22 2.24
CA VAL A 66 12.39 14.58 1.07
C VAL A 66 12.61 13.32 0.24
N ASP A 67 13.24 12.31 0.84
CA ASP A 67 13.59 11.07 0.13
C ASP A 67 12.47 10.02 0.22
N VAL A 68 11.66 10.10 1.28
CA VAL A 68 10.61 9.13 1.60
C VAL A 68 9.42 9.83 2.27
N TYR A 69 8.21 9.50 1.80
CA TYR A 69 6.98 9.88 2.48
C TYR A 69 6.66 8.89 3.59
N LEU A 70 6.51 9.40 4.81
CA LEU A 70 6.18 8.58 5.97
C LEU A 70 4.69 8.68 6.28
N GLN A 71 4.11 7.58 6.71
CA GLN A 71 2.74 7.56 7.18
C GLN A 71 2.58 8.44 8.43
N ASP A 72 1.55 9.28 8.42
CA ASP A 72 1.21 10.14 9.56
C ASP A 72 0.74 9.26 10.74
N PRO A 73 1.37 9.39 11.93
CA PRO A 73 1.02 8.61 13.11
C PRO A 73 -0.42 8.84 13.62
N ASN A 74 -1.11 9.88 13.16
CA ASN A 74 -2.51 10.18 13.49
C ASN A 74 -3.52 9.45 12.58
N VAL A 75 -3.06 8.86 11.47
CA VAL A 75 -3.90 8.08 10.53
C VAL A 75 -3.22 6.76 10.13
N PHE A 76 -2.34 6.27 11.01
CA PHE A 76 -1.57 5.06 10.79
C PHE A 76 -2.48 3.84 10.66
N HIS A 77 -2.22 3.00 9.66
CA HIS A 77 -3.01 1.82 9.35
C HIS A 77 -2.15 0.77 8.65
N PHE A 78 -2.53 -0.50 8.79
CA PHE A 78 -1.97 -1.60 8.01
C PHE A 78 -2.95 -2.04 6.94
N SER A 79 -2.47 -2.42 5.76
CA SER A 79 -3.32 -3.09 4.78
C SER A 79 -3.44 -4.57 5.16
N VAL A 80 -4.66 -5.04 5.44
CA VAL A 80 -4.97 -6.46 5.68
C VAL A 80 -5.18 -7.20 4.36
N PHE A 81 -5.70 -6.49 3.37
CA PHE A 81 -5.88 -6.96 2.01
C PHE A 81 -5.62 -5.79 1.07
N HIS A 82 -4.86 -6.02 0.00
CA HIS A 82 -4.61 -5.03 -1.04
C HIS A 82 -4.78 -5.71 -2.39
N ALA A 83 -5.79 -5.29 -3.14
CA ALA A 83 -6.01 -5.71 -4.52
C ALA A 83 -6.04 -4.47 -5.41
N SER A 84 -5.01 -4.33 -6.24
CA SER A 84 -5.01 -3.41 -7.37
C SER A 84 -5.36 -4.20 -8.62
N HIS A 85 -6.41 -3.79 -9.31
CA HIS A 85 -6.64 -4.18 -10.69
C HIS A 85 -6.35 -2.95 -11.54
N HIS A 86 -5.33 -3.05 -12.40
CA HIS A 86 -5.24 -2.12 -13.52
C HIS A 86 -6.48 -2.40 -14.38
N LEU A 87 -7.50 -1.52 -14.26
CA LEU A 87 -8.77 -1.68 -14.96
C LEU A 87 -8.58 -1.64 -16.48
N GLU A 88 -7.47 -1.04 -16.93
CA GLU A 88 -6.98 -1.10 -18.30
C GLU A 88 -5.56 -1.64 -18.26
N GLU A 89 -5.31 -2.71 -19.03
CA GLU A 89 -3.97 -3.13 -19.39
C GLU A 89 -3.36 -2.03 -20.28
N HIS A 90 -2.40 -1.27 -19.75
CA HIS A 90 -1.61 -0.40 -20.60
C HIS A 90 -0.52 -1.27 -21.22
N ALA A 91 -0.74 -1.69 -22.46
CA ALA A 91 0.28 -2.39 -23.22
C ALA A 91 1.47 -1.43 -23.42
N VAL A 92 2.60 -1.76 -22.80
CA VAL A 92 3.85 -1.02 -22.98
C VAL A 92 4.22 -1.01 -24.47
N ASP A 93 4.48 0.16 -25.02
CA ASP A 93 5.01 0.25 -26.38
C ASP A 93 6.51 -0.10 -26.43
N ALA A 94 7.03 -0.33 -27.63
CA ALA A 94 8.41 -0.76 -27.81
C ALA A 94 9.44 0.27 -27.31
N ASP A 95 9.11 1.56 -27.34
CA ASP A 95 9.98 2.62 -26.87
C ASP A 95 9.94 2.75 -25.35
N GLU A 96 8.75 2.68 -24.73
CA GLU A 96 8.57 2.61 -23.28
C GLU A 96 9.37 1.45 -22.68
N TYR A 97 9.25 0.25 -23.26
CA TYR A 97 10.02 -0.93 -22.83
C TYR A 97 11.53 -0.67 -22.90
N ARG A 98 12.01 -0.15 -24.04
CA ARG A 98 13.43 0.08 -24.28
C ARG A 98 14.00 1.13 -23.32
N ILE A 99 13.26 2.22 -23.08
CA ILE A 99 13.66 3.30 -22.18
C ILE A 99 13.74 2.77 -20.75
N GLU A 100 12.73 2.03 -20.28
CA GLU A 100 12.72 1.45 -18.94
C GLU A 100 13.87 0.44 -18.75
N ALA A 101 14.06 -0.48 -19.69
CA ALA A 101 15.15 -1.46 -19.63
C ALA A 101 16.54 -0.79 -19.62
N GLN A 102 16.72 0.27 -20.42
CA GLN A 102 17.97 1.03 -20.42
C GLN A 102 18.19 1.77 -19.10
N SER A 103 17.15 2.37 -18.54
CA SER A 103 17.20 3.08 -17.25
C SER A 103 17.56 2.13 -16.11
N ILE A 104 16.86 0.99 -16.02
CA ILE A 104 17.17 -0.07 -15.04
C ILE A 104 18.62 -0.52 -15.21
N GLY A 105 19.05 -0.82 -16.44
CA GLY A 105 20.41 -1.25 -16.73
C GLY A 105 21.48 -0.21 -16.34
N ASN A 106 21.22 1.08 -16.54
CA ASN A 106 22.11 2.16 -16.09
C ASN A 106 22.23 2.17 -14.57
N VAL A 107 21.09 2.20 -13.87
CA VAL A 107 21.05 2.24 -12.41
C VAL A 107 21.69 1.00 -11.80
N THR A 108 21.44 -0.20 -12.36
CA THR A 108 22.07 -1.44 -11.89
C THR A 108 23.57 -1.42 -12.08
N ARG A 109 24.11 -0.88 -13.19
CA ARG A 109 25.56 -0.74 -13.36
C ARG A 109 26.20 0.20 -12.35
N ASP A 110 25.48 1.24 -11.94
CA ASP A 110 25.99 2.23 -11.00
C ASP A 110 25.87 1.75 -9.53
N LEU A 111 24.89 0.91 -9.22
CA LEU A 111 24.56 0.49 -7.85
C LEU A 111 24.92 -0.97 -7.50
N CYS A 112 25.10 -1.86 -8.47
CA CYS A 112 25.59 -3.21 -8.21
C CYS A 112 27.11 -3.27 -8.42
N PRO A 113 27.90 -3.65 -7.39
CA PRO A 113 29.35 -3.78 -7.49
C PRO A 113 29.80 -4.91 -8.45
#